data_AF-A0A965WN36-F1
#
_entry.id   AF-A0A965WN36-F1
#
_cell.length_a   1.000
_cell.length_b   1.000
_cell.length_c   1.000
_cell.angle_alpha   90.00
_cell.angle_beta   90.00
_cell.angle_gamma   90.00
#
_symmetry.space_group_name_H-M   'P 1'
#
loop_
_entity.id
_entity.type
_entity.pdbx_description
1 polymer ?
#
loop_
_entity_poly.entity_id
_entity_poly.type
_entity_poly.pdbx_seq_one_letter_code
_entity_poly.pdbx_strand_id
1 'polypeptide(L)'
;MKNLSSADLDLLERITELKSLHPFFGYRRIWAVLKFKDGLNLNKKKVYRLMKISNLLIKSNLLLRANRTPWKDKARSERLNEWWGIDMTKIRLRHLGWIYITIVRLLIWLLTTSFQMELKMKKKGAVTN
;
A
#
# COMPACT_ATOMS: atom_id res chain seq x y z
N MET A 1 7.84 9.99 37.97
CA MET A 1 7.19 8.94 37.17
C MET A 1 5.70 9.00 37.47
N LYS A 2 4.80 9.01 36.47
CA LYS A 2 3.36 9.14 36.77
C LYS A 2 2.87 7.86 37.45
N ASN A 3 2.33 7.98 38.66
CA ASN A 3 1.74 6.88 39.42
C ASN A 3 0.69 6.17 38.55
N LEU A 4 0.95 4.92 38.17
CA LEU A 4 -0.04 4.05 37.56
C LEU A 4 -0.99 3.61 38.66
N SER A 5 -2.29 3.83 38.47
CA SER A 5 -3.33 3.25 39.31
C SER A 5 -3.41 1.73 39.07
N SER A 6 -3.90 0.95 40.04
CA SER A 6 -4.16 -0.49 39.86
C SER A 6 -4.99 -0.78 38.61
N ALA A 7 -6.03 0.02 38.36
CA ALA A 7 -6.87 -0.09 37.17
C ALA A 7 -6.13 0.19 35.84
N ASP A 8 -5.01 0.92 35.88
CA ASP A 8 -4.17 1.13 34.70
C ASP A 8 -3.28 -0.09 34.40
N LEU A 9 -2.95 -0.90 35.41
CA LEU A 9 -2.17 -2.14 35.25
C LEU A 9 -3.02 -3.24 34.61
N ASP A 10 -4.24 -3.47 35.10
CA ASP A 10 -5.17 -4.45 34.53
C ASP A 10 -5.47 -4.15 33.05
N LEU A 11 -5.66 -2.87 32.74
CA LEU A 11 -5.88 -2.44 31.37
C LEU A 11 -4.66 -2.68 30.48
N LEU A 12 -3.45 -2.56 31.03
CA LEU A 12 -2.20 -2.74 30.30
C LEU A 12 -1.94 -4.23 30.00
N GLU A 13 -2.29 -5.12 30.93
CA GLU A 13 -2.28 -6.57 30.72
C GLU A 13 -3.22 -6.95 29.57
N ARG A 14 -4.47 -6.48 29.62
CA ARG A 14 -5.46 -6.71 28.55
C ARG A 14 -5.00 -6.19 27.19
N ILE A 15 -4.40 -4.99 27.15
CA ILE A 15 -3.84 -4.42 25.91
C ILE A 15 -2.71 -5.31 25.37
N THR A 16 -1.90 -5.90 26.25
CA THR A 16 -0.78 -6.78 25.88
C THR A 16 -1.28 -8.10 25.30
N GLU A 17 -2.33 -8.69 25.88
CA GLU A 17 -3.03 -9.86 25.30
C GLU A 17 -3.55 -9.56 23.89
N LEU A 18 -4.29 -8.45 23.74
CA LEU A 18 -4.84 -8.04 22.45
C LEU A 18 -3.75 -7.79 21.41
N LYS A 19 -2.59 -7.30 21.84
CA LYS A 19 -1.45 -7.05 20.98
C LYS A 19 -0.75 -8.34 20.56
N SER A 20 -0.68 -9.33 21.44
CA SER A 20 -0.19 -10.68 21.14
C SER A 20 -1.05 -11.37 20.09
N LEU A 21 -2.39 -11.29 20.25
CA LEU A 21 -3.35 -11.83 19.27
C LEU A 21 -3.31 -11.08 17.94
N HIS A 22 -3.10 -9.76 17.96
CA HIS A 22 -3.14 -8.92 16.77
C HIS A 22 -1.94 -7.95 16.67
N PRO A 23 -0.77 -8.44 16.20
CA PRO A 23 0.47 -7.64 16.11
C PRO A 23 0.30 -6.34 15.30
N PHE A 24 -0.56 -6.33 14.29
CA PHE A 24 -0.81 -5.19 13.40
C PHE A 24 -1.84 -4.18 13.93
N PHE A 25 -2.40 -4.37 15.12
CA PHE A 25 -3.37 -3.42 15.66
C PHE A 25 -2.69 -2.19 16.27
N GLY A 26 -3.01 -1.02 15.73
CA GLY A 26 -2.68 0.26 16.33
C GLY A 26 -3.66 0.63 17.46
N TYR A 27 -3.36 1.73 18.16
CA TYR A 27 -4.15 2.16 19.32
C TYR A 27 -5.64 2.42 19.02
N ARG A 28 -5.98 2.81 17.78
CA ARG A 28 -7.38 3.04 17.36
C ARG A 28 -8.18 1.75 17.31
N ARG A 29 -7.58 0.66 16.82
CA ARG A 29 -8.25 -0.65 16.73
C ARG A 29 -8.34 -1.30 18.11
N ILE A 30 -7.30 -1.19 18.92
CA ILE A 30 -7.31 -1.67 20.32
C ILE A 30 -8.40 -0.95 21.12
N TRP A 31 -8.50 0.38 21.01
CA TRP A 31 -9.59 1.14 21.65
C TRP A 31 -10.98 0.67 21.21
N ALA A 32 -11.17 0.37 19.91
CA ALA A 32 -12.45 -0.14 19.42
C ALA A 32 -12.78 -1.51 20.02
N VAL A 33 -11.79 -2.41 20.11
CA VAL A 33 -11.97 -3.72 20.74
C VAL A 33 -12.33 -3.57 22.23
N LEU A 34 -11.60 -2.74 22.98
CA LEU A 34 -11.89 -2.48 24.39
C LEU A 34 -13.29 -1.89 24.59
N LYS A 35 -13.74 -1.01 23.68
CA LYS A 35 -15.07 -0.38 23.78
C LYS A 35 -16.21 -1.33 23.41
N PHE A 36 -16.06 -2.08 22.31
CA PHE A 36 -17.17 -2.87 21.75
C PHE A 36 -17.19 -4.33 22.23
N LYS A 37 -16.03 -4.93 22.53
CA LYS A 37 -15.97 -6.30 23.08
C LYS A 37 -15.99 -6.29 24.60
N ASP A 38 -15.15 -5.46 25.22
CA ASP A 38 -15.01 -5.46 26.69
C ASP A 38 -15.97 -4.46 27.37
N GLY A 39 -16.75 -3.67 26.60
CA GLY A 39 -17.73 -2.72 27.13
C GLY A 39 -17.13 -1.53 27.90
N LEU A 40 -15.81 -1.35 27.85
CA LEU A 40 -15.11 -0.34 28.63
C LEU A 40 -15.24 1.04 27.97
N ASN A 41 -15.90 1.98 28.65
CA ASN A 41 -16.02 3.36 28.17
C ASN A 41 -14.75 4.18 28.45
N LEU A 42 -13.68 3.88 27.73
CA LEU A 42 -12.39 4.54 27.89
C LEU A 42 -12.18 5.67 26.87
N ASN A 43 -11.55 6.76 27.33
CA ASN A 43 -11.12 7.82 26.44
C ASN A 43 -9.93 7.34 25.57
N LYS A 44 -9.98 7.60 24.26
CA LYS A 44 -8.91 7.29 23.29
C LYS A 44 -7.54 7.80 23.74
N LYS A 45 -7.49 8.95 24.41
CA LYS A 45 -6.26 9.55 24.94
C LYS A 45 -5.59 8.68 26.01
N LYS A 46 -6.38 8.00 26.85
CA LYS A 46 -5.88 7.11 27.91
C LYS A 46 -5.20 5.88 27.32
N VAL A 47 -5.87 5.21 26.38
CA VAL A 47 -5.32 4.04 25.66
C VAL A 47 -4.03 4.40 24.93
N TYR A 48 -4.00 5.55 24.22
CA TYR A 48 -2.79 6.02 23.56
C TYR A 48 -1.63 6.28 24.54
N ARG A 49 -1.91 6.91 25.68
CA ARG A 49 -0.89 7.19 26.71
C ARG A 49 -0.29 5.89 27.26
N LEU A 50 -1.13 4.91 27.60
CA LEU A 50 -0.68 3.63 28.13
C LEU A 50 0.17 2.87 27.12
N MET A 51 -0.30 2.74 25.88
CA MET A 51 0.46 2.10 24.80
C MET A 51 1.79 2.81 24.49
N LYS A 52 1.85 4.14 24.65
CA LYS A 52 3.07 4.92 24.45
C LYS A 52 4.09 4.65 25.56
N ILE A 53 3.64 4.57 26.81
CA ILE A 53 4.49 4.27 27.97
C ILE A 53 5.03 2.83 27.89
N SER A 54 4.20 1.86 27.50
CA SER A 54 4.61 0.46 27.35
C SER A 54 5.32 0.14 26.03
N ASN A 55 5.59 1.15 25.19
CA ASN A 55 6.26 0.99 23.90
C ASN A 55 5.59 -0.02 22.94
N LEU A 56 4.28 -0.27 23.09
CA LEU A 56 3.47 -1.20 22.28
C LEU A 56 2.97 -0.57 20.96
N LEU A 57 3.38 0.66 20.66
CA LEU A 57 2.98 1.37 19.44
C LEU A 57 3.66 0.75 18.22
N ILE A 58 2.89 0.58 17.15
CA ILE A 58 3.44 0.17 15.85
C ILE A 58 4.31 1.31 15.34
N LYS A 59 5.61 1.08 15.27
CA LYS A 59 6.53 1.99 14.58
C LYS A 59 6.18 1.96 13.10
N SER A 60 6.09 3.12 12.47
CA SER A 60 5.97 3.17 11.01
C SER A 60 7.20 2.50 10.42
N ASN A 61 6.99 1.53 9.52
CA ASN A 61 8.07 0.95 8.73
C ASN A 61 8.57 2.00 7.74
N LEU A 62 9.39 2.93 8.23
CA LEU A 62 10.01 4.00 7.43
C LEU A 62 10.95 3.43 6.35
N LEU A 63 11.37 2.17 6.50
CA LEU A 63 12.24 1.46 5.56
C LEU A 63 11.56 1.16 4.21
N LEU A 64 10.23 1.03 4.17
CA LEU A 64 9.48 0.75 2.95
C LEU A 64 9.00 2.02 2.23
N ARG A 65 9.59 3.17 2.54
CA ARG A 65 9.27 4.40 1.83
C ARG A 65 10.05 4.42 0.52
N ALA A 66 9.33 4.34 -0.60
CA ALA A 66 9.91 4.51 -1.92
C ALA A 66 10.71 5.82 -1.95
N ASN A 67 12.02 5.72 -2.23
CA ASN A 67 12.88 6.88 -2.36
C ASN A 67 12.47 7.64 -3.64
N ARG A 68 11.72 8.73 -3.47
CA ARG A 68 11.31 9.61 -4.56
C ARG A 68 12.37 10.70 -4.67
N THR A 69 13.37 10.48 -5.50
CA THR A 69 14.25 11.56 -5.94
C THR A 69 13.43 12.60 -6.72
N PRO A 70 13.80 13.89 -6.68
CA PRO A 70 13.16 14.89 -7.52
C PRO A 70 13.19 14.44 -8.99
N TRP A 71 12.09 14.69 -9.71
CA TRP A 71 11.94 14.30 -11.10
C TRP A 71 13.02 14.98 -11.94
N LYS A 72 13.89 14.19 -12.58
CA LYS A 72 14.75 14.70 -13.65
C LYS A 72 13.88 15.02 -14.86
N ASP A 73 14.26 16.05 -15.61
CA ASP A 73 13.63 16.32 -16.90
C ASP A 73 13.73 15.09 -17.79
N LYS A 74 12.62 14.74 -18.43
CA LYS A 74 12.60 13.64 -19.40
C LYS A 74 13.52 14.01 -20.57
N ALA A 75 14.27 13.03 -21.08
CA ALA A 75 15.10 13.22 -22.26
C ALA A 75 14.24 13.77 -23.42
N ARG A 76 14.75 14.81 -24.08
CA ARG A 76 14.12 15.40 -25.28
C ARG A 76 14.80 14.81 -26.51
N SER A 77 14.01 14.36 -27.47
CA SER A 77 14.48 13.86 -28.77
C SER A 77 14.70 15.05 -29.69
N GLU A 78 15.87 15.16 -30.32
CA GLU A 78 16.14 16.18 -31.34
C GLU A 78 15.81 15.66 -32.75
N ARG A 79 15.84 14.33 -32.95
CA ARG A 79 15.55 13.68 -34.23
C ARG A 79 14.50 12.57 -34.11
N LEU A 80 13.95 12.16 -35.24
CA LEU A 80 13.03 11.01 -35.36
C LEU A 80 13.74 9.71 -34.95
N ASN A 81 13.05 8.78 -34.29
CA ASN A 81 13.54 7.43 -33.92
C ASN A 81 14.71 7.35 -32.92
N GLU A 82 15.08 8.43 -32.23
CA GLU A 82 16.14 8.36 -31.20
C GLU A 82 15.63 7.73 -29.90
N TRP A 83 14.40 8.05 -29.50
CA TRP A 83 13.81 7.59 -28.25
C TRP A 83 12.52 6.80 -28.47
N TRP A 84 12.51 5.60 -27.89
CA TRP A 84 11.41 4.64 -27.94
C TRP A 84 10.85 4.49 -26.53
N GLY A 85 9.57 4.82 -26.35
CA GLY A 85 8.85 4.53 -25.12
C GLY A 85 7.98 3.29 -25.31
N ILE A 86 8.25 2.23 -24.56
CA ILE A 86 7.39 1.04 -24.53
C ILE A 86 6.69 1.01 -23.19
N ASP A 87 5.37 0.98 -23.20
CA ASP A 87 4.58 0.71 -21.99
C ASP A 87 3.74 -0.55 -22.20
N MET A 88 3.59 -1.33 -21.12
CA MET A 88 2.80 -2.55 -21.13
C MET A 88 1.78 -2.50 -20.01
N THR A 89 0.50 -2.47 -20.39
CA THR A 89 -0.62 -2.50 -19.45
C THR A 89 -1.23 -3.89 -19.43
N LYS A 90 -1.37 -4.46 -18.23
CA LYS A 90 -2.02 -5.75 -18.01
C LYS A 90 -3.47 -5.52 -17.57
N ILE A 91 -4.43 -5.89 -18.40
CA ILE A 91 -5.86 -5.74 -18.10
C ILE A 91 -6.46 -7.12 -17.79
N ARG A 92 -7.23 -7.22 -16.72
CA ARG A 92 -7.97 -8.43 -16.35
C ARG A 92 -9.42 -8.32 -16.83
N LEU A 93 -9.80 -9.13 -17.81
CA LEU A 93 -11.19 -9.25 -18.25
C LEU A 93 -11.88 -10.38 -17.50
N ARG A 94 -13.14 -10.17 -17.13
CA ARG A 94 -13.91 -11.11 -16.30
C ARG A 94 -14.10 -12.48 -16.98
N HIS A 95 -14.14 -12.52 -18.31
CA HIS A 95 -14.49 -13.71 -19.10
C HIS A 95 -13.34 -14.25 -19.99
N LEU A 96 -12.31 -13.44 -20.27
CA LEU A 96 -11.21 -13.79 -21.19
C LEU A 96 -9.85 -13.98 -20.50
N GLY A 97 -9.77 -13.72 -19.18
CA GLY A 97 -8.52 -13.82 -18.43
C GLY A 97 -7.62 -12.58 -18.58
N TRP A 98 -6.30 -12.80 -18.55
CA TRP A 98 -5.32 -11.72 -18.60
C TRP A 98 -4.97 -11.35 -20.04
N ILE A 99 -5.19 -10.08 -20.40
CA ILE A 99 -4.77 -9.51 -21.68
C ILE A 99 -3.61 -8.54 -21.44
N TYR A 100 -2.61 -8.61 -22.32
CA TYR A 100 -1.49 -7.70 -22.34
C TYR A 100 -1.70 -6.73 -23.50
N ILE A 101 -1.72 -5.43 -23.18
CA ILE A 101 -1.73 -4.37 -24.18
C ILE A 101 -0.34 -3.75 -24.14
N THR A 102 0.40 -3.88 -25.23
CA THR A 102 1.70 -3.24 -25.40
C THR A 102 1.50 -2.03 -26.30
N ILE A 103 1.88 -0.86 -25.79
CA ILE A 103 1.83 0.39 -26.53
C ILE A 103 3.28 0.81 -26.80
N VAL A 104 3.62 0.93 -28.08
CA VAL A 104 4.90 1.48 -28.51
C VAL A 104 4.66 2.92 -28.93
N ARG A 105 5.27 3.87 -28.22
CA ARG A 105 5.15 5.31 -28.50
C ARG A 105 6.48 5.85 -28.99
N LEU A 106 6.44 6.42 -30.18
CA LEU A 106 7.52 7.24 -30.72
C LEU A 106 7.44 8.65 -30.11
N LEU A 107 8.54 9.12 -29.51
CA LEU A 107 8.57 10.43 -28.84
C LEU A 107 9.19 11.49 -29.78
N ILE A 108 8.36 12.23 -30.51
CA ILE A 108 8.76 13.44 -31.24
C ILE A 108 8.05 14.65 -30.64
N TRP A 109 8.80 15.72 -30.36
CA TRP A 109 8.30 16.93 -29.70
C TRP A 109 7.31 17.74 -30.56
N LEU A 110 7.39 17.61 -31.89
CA LEU A 110 6.73 18.53 -32.84
C LEU A 110 5.59 17.93 -33.69
N LEU A 111 5.31 16.63 -33.59
CA LEU A 111 4.25 15.99 -34.36
C LEU A 111 3.34 15.20 -33.44
N THR A 112 2.19 15.80 -33.12
CA THR A 112 1.06 15.08 -32.58
C THR A 112 0.72 13.92 -33.53
N THR A 113 0.84 12.71 -33.00
CA THR A 113 0.21 11.46 -33.46
C THR A 113 0.60 10.85 -34.80
N SER A 114 1.30 9.70 -34.72
CA SER A 114 0.84 8.48 -35.39
C SER A 114 0.93 7.35 -34.38
N PHE A 115 -0.23 6.80 -34.01
CA PHE A 115 -0.40 5.74 -33.01
C PHE A 115 -0.65 4.45 -33.78
N GLN A 116 0.29 3.51 -33.77
CA GLN A 116 0.07 2.18 -34.34
C GLN A 116 -0.18 1.20 -33.19
N MET A 117 -1.44 0.80 -32.99
CA MET A 117 -1.82 -0.21 -32.01
C MET A 117 -1.82 -1.58 -32.69
N GLU A 118 -0.94 -2.49 -32.27
CA GLU A 118 -0.98 -3.90 -32.66
C GLU A 118 -1.47 -4.74 -31.46
N LEU A 119 -2.69 -5.27 -31.54
CA LEU A 119 -3.24 -6.18 -30.53
C LEU A 119 -2.79 -7.62 -30.82
N LYS A 120 -1.76 -8.09 -30.11
CA LYS A 120 -1.38 -9.52 -30.12
C LYS A 120 -2.13 -10.30 -29.06
N MET A 121 -3.19 -10.98 -29.48
CA MET A 121 -3.92 -11.95 -28.66
C MET A 121 -3.18 -13.29 -28.64
N LYS A 122 -2.41 -13.57 -27.58
CA LYS A 122 -1.82 -14.90 -27.38
C LYS A 122 -2.81 -15.78 -26.63
N LYS A 123 -3.63 -16.56 -27.37
CA LYS A 123 -4.39 -17.67 -26.78
C LYS A 123 -3.39 -18.70 -26.25
N LYS A 124 -3.37 -18.94 -24.94
CA LYS A 124 -2.75 -20.15 -24.40
C LYS A 124 -3.63 -21.32 -24.86
N GLY A 125 -3.10 -22.16 -25.74
CA GLY A 125 -3.77 -23.38 -26.18
C GLY A 125 -4.21 -24.18 -24.95
N ALA A 126 -5.47 -24.59 -24.96
CA ALA A 126 -5.98 -25.54 -24.00
C ALA A 126 -5.18 -26.83 -24.17
N VAL A 127 -4.54 -27.27 -23.09
CA VAL A 127 -4.02 -28.64 -22.99
C VAL A 127 -5.25 -29.53 -22.92
N THR A 128 -5.58 -30.19 -24.03
CA THR A 128 -6.50 -31.31 -24.02
C THR A 128 -5.73 -32.51 -23.49
N ASN A 129 -6.18 -33.04 -22.34
CA ASN A 129 -5.79 -34.37 -21.86
C ASN A 129 -6.29 -35.45 -22.82
#